data_AF-A0A5R9M778-F1
#
_entry.id   AF-A0A5R9M778-F1
#
_cell.length_a   1.000
_cell.length_b   1.000
_cell.length_c   1.000
_cell.angle_alpha   90.00
_cell.angle_beta   90.00
_cell.angle_gamma   90.00
#
_symmetry.space_group_name_H-M   'P 1'
#
loop_
_entity.id
_entity.type
_entity.pdbx_description
1 polymer ?
#
loop_
_entity_poly.entity_id
_entity_poly.type
_entity_poly.pdbx_seq_one_letter_code
_entity_poly.pdbx_strand_id
1 'polypeptide(L)'
;MSDALARLDNVDWAALRHAYGAAGDVPGMLRGLHRPEKAAAAADDLLTHVHHQGGAVHSSAPAALGYVIAAAADPAIDADVRQELLDLVGALADAANSAAPRFVTSAWPAAWDLAVTDPVAAAGRSAGGAPYRRR
;
A
#
# COMPACT_ATOMS: atom_id res chain seq x y z
N MET A 1 3.86 -6.13 15.08
CA MET A 1 2.99 -6.68 14.01
C MET A 1 1.51 -6.68 14.34
N SER A 2 1.04 -7.26 15.46
CA SER A 2 -0.40 -7.44 15.71
C SER A 2 -1.22 -6.14 15.67
N ASP A 3 -0.62 -5.03 16.08
CA ASP A 3 -1.28 -3.71 16.11
C ASP A 3 -1.42 -3.08 14.71
N ALA A 4 -0.49 -3.37 13.78
CA ALA A 4 -0.60 -2.94 12.39
C ALA A 4 -1.68 -3.73 11.66
N LEU A 5 -1.69 -5.06 11.79
CA LEU A 5 -2.70 -5.88 11.10
C LEU A 5 -4.14 -5.61 11.59
N ALA A 6 -4.33 -5.25 12.86
CA ALA A 6 -5.64 -4.87 13.39
C ALA A 6 -6.19 -3.58 12.75
N ARG A 7 -5.30 -2.69 12.27
CA ARG A 7 -5.69 -1.41 11.65
C ARG A 7 -6.14 -1.56 10.20
N LEU A 8 -5.87 -2.70 9.56
CA LEU A 8 -6.37 -2.99 8.22
C LEU A 8 -7.89 -2.89 8.14
N ASP A 9 -8.60 -3.31 9.20
CA ASP A 9 -10.06 -3.31 9.26
C ASP A 9 -10.67 -1.89 9.45
N ASN A 10 -9.84 -0.89 9.74
CA ASN A 10 -10.26 0.52 9.86
C ASN A 10 -10.21 1.28 8.52
N VAL A 11 -9.73 0.64 7.45
CA VAL A 11 -9.66 1.23 6.12
C VAL A 11 -10.80 0.67 5.27
N ASP A 12 -11.58 1.54 4.64
CA ASP A 12 -12.62 1.12 3.69
C ASP A 12 -11.99 0.76 2.34
N TRP A 13 -11.39 -0.43 2.26
CA TRP A 13 -10.69 -0.92 1.08
C TRP A 13 -11.59 -1.06 -0.15
N ALA A 14 -12.89 -1.30 0.04
CA ALA A 14 -13.85 -1.40 -1.06
C ALA A 14 -14.11 -0.03 -1.74
N ALA A 15 -13.91 1.08 -1.02
CA ALA A 15 -13.96 2.42 -1.57
C ALA A 15 -12.64 2.84 -2.26
N LEU A 16 -11.54 2.12 -2.01
CA LEU A 16 -10.25 2.35 -2.65
C LEU A 16 -10.15 1.58 -3.97
N ARG A 17 -9.21 2.03 -4.82
CA ARG A 17 -9.00 1.45 -6.13
C ARG A 17 -7.55 1.14 -6.39
N HIS A 18 -7.35 0.12 -7.20
CA HIS A 18 -6.10 -0.22 -7.87
C HIS A 18 -6.38 -0.41 -9.38
N ALA A 19 -5.39 -0.83 -10.18
CA ALA A 19 -5.52 -0.92 -11.64
C ALA A 19 -6.69 -1.82 -12.10
N TYR A 20 -7.01 -2.86 -11.35
CA TYR A 20 -8.06 -3.84 -11.69
C TYR A 20 -9.45 -3.56 -11.09
N GLY A 21 -9.67 -2.44 -10.40
CA GLY A 21 -10.96 -2.15 -9.76
C GLY A 21 -10.86 -1.80 -8.29
N ALA A 22 -11.84 -2.25 -7.49
CA ALA A 22 -11.91 -2.01 -6.06
C ALA A 22 -10.87 -2.83 -5.29
N ALA A 23 -10.24 -2.25 -4.28
CA ALA A 23 -9.07 -2.82 -3.59
C ALA A 23 -9.44 -3.70 -2.37
N GLY A 24 -10.62 -4.33 -2.37
CA GLY A 24 -11.12 -5.13 -1.24
C GLY A 24 -10.33 -6.41 -0.97
N ASP A 25 -9.46 -6.80 -1.89
CA ASP A 25 -8.54 -7.94 -1.85
C ASP A 25 -7.20 -7.62 -1.15
N VAL A 26 -6.74 -6.36 -1.19
CA VAL A 26 -5.48 -5.90 -0.59
C VAL A 26 -5.31 -6.28 0.89
N PRO A 27 -6.33 -6.24 1.77
CA PRO A 27 -6.19 -6.67 3.16
C PRO A 27 -5.87 -8.16 3.30
N GLY A 28 -6.31 -8.98 2.34
CA GLY A 28 -5.98 -10.40 2.28
C GLY A 28 -4.52 -10.60 1.95
N MET A 29 -4.01 -9.85 0.97
CA MET A 29 -2.60 -9.87 0.56
C MET A 29 -1.69 -9.42 1.70
N LEU A 30 -1.98 -8.28 2.36
CA LEU A 30 -1.19 -7.77 3.49
C LEU A 30 -1.13 -8.75 4.67
N ARG A 31 -2.23 -9.46 4.97
CA ARG A 31 -2.21 -10.53 5.98
C ARG A 31 -1.44 -11.77 5.52
N GLY A 32 -1.40 -12.01 4.20
CA GLY A 32 -0.66 -13.12 3.58
C GLY A 32 0.84 -13.03 3.77
N LEU A 33 1.40 -11.81 3.86
CA LEU A 33 2.83 -11.58 4.11
C LEU A 33 3.34 -12.23 5.41
N HIS A 34 2.47 -12.39 6.42
CA HIS A 34 2.81 -13.00 7.71
C HIS A 34 2.56 -14.51 7.76
N ARG A 35 2.27 -15.14 6.62
CA ARG A 35 2.08 -16.58 6.48
C ARG A 35 3.18 -17.14 5.59
N PRO A 36 4.14 -17.92 6.13
CA PRO A 36 5.30 -18.38 5.36
C PRO A 36 4.94 -19.05 4.04
N GLU A 37 3.85 -19.81 3.99
CA GLU A 37 3.40 -20.53 2.80
C GLU A 37 2.72 -19.63 1.74
N LYS A 38 2.42 -18.37 2.08
CA LYS A 38 1.74 -17.41 1.19
C LYS A 38 2.53 -16.12 0.97
N ALA A 39 3.59 -15.89 1.73
CA ALA A 39 4.26 -14.59 1.79
C ALA A 39 4.77 -14.12 0.43
N ALA A 40 5.42 -15.00 -0.34
CA ALA A 40 5.89 -14.69 -1.69
C ALA A 40 4.74 -14.36 -2.66
N ALA A 41 3.70 -15.21 -2.73
CA ALA A 41 2.54 -14.95 -3.58
C ALA A 41 1.81 -13.65 -3.18
N ALA A 42 1.74 -13.36 -1.88
CA ALA A 42 1.14 -12.13 -1.38
C ALA A 42 1.94 -10.86 -1.75
N ALA A 43 3.28 -10.95 -1.80
CA ALA A 43 4.12 -9.84 -2.24
C ALA A 43 3.97 -9.59 -3.76
N ASP A 44 3.97 -10.65 -4.56
CA ASP A 44 3.74 -10.57 -6.01
C ASP A 44 2.33 -10.01 -6.34
N ASP A 45 1.31 -10.46 -5.59
CA ASP A 45 -0.04 -9.93 -5.70
C ASP A 45 -0.09 -8.42 -5.39
N LEU A 46 0.60 -7.96 -4.33
CA LEU A 46 0.69 -6.53 -4.00
C LEU A 46 1.40 -5.75 -5.11
N LEU A 47 2.50 -6.28 -5.65
CA LEU A 47 3.22 -5.64 -6.75
C LEU A 47 2.34 -5.50 -8.00
N THR A 48 1.63 -6.57 -8.34
CA THR A 48 0.73 -6.64 -9.49
C THR A 48 -0.48 -5.72 -9.36
N HIS A 49 -1.13 -5.71 -8.19
CA HIS A 49 -2.37 -4.98 -8.00
C HIS A 49 -2.10 -3.51 -7.63
N VAL A 50 -1.25 -3.25 -6.65
CA VAL A 50 -1.08 -1.90 -6.05
C VAL A 50 -0.25 -0.97 -6.93
N HIS A 51 0.82 -1.45 -7.56
CA HIS A 51 1.63 -0.65 -8.48
C HIS A 51 1.14 -0.81 -9.92
N HIS A 52 1.07 -2.06 -10.42
CA HIS A 52 0.87 -2.40 -11.83
C HIS A 52 1.87 -1.72 -12.78
N GLN A 53 2.27 -2.40 -13.86
CA GLN A 53 3.22 -1.86 -14.85
C GLN A 53 2.66 -0.70 -15.72
N GLY A 54 1.60 -0.02 -15.27
CA GLY A 54 0.96 1.11 -15.95
C GLY A 54 1.38 2.49 -15.42
N GLY A 55 2.24 2.53 -14.39
CA GLY A 55 2.81 3.76 -13.84
C GLY A 55 1.81 4.68 -13.14
N ALA A 56 0.65 4.16 -12.71
CA ALA A 56 -0.36 4.95 -12.02
C ALA A 56 -0.38 4.63 -10.52
N VAL A 57 -0.42 5.67 -9.69
CA VAL A 57 -0.52 5.54 -8.23
C VAL A 57 -1.98 5.74 -7.83
N HIS A 58 -2.69 4.62 -7.66
CA HIS A 58 -4.10 4.63 -7.29
C HIS A 58 -4.30 4.80 -5.78
N SER A 59 -5.55 4.93 -5.32
CA SER A 59 -5.87 5.21 -3.92
C SER A 59 -5.56 4.05 -2.96
N SER A 60 -5.40 2.82 -3.45
CA SER A 60 -4.90 1.70 -2.65
C SER A 60 -3.43 1.84 -2.25
N ALA A 61 -2.59 2.46 -3.09
CA ALA A 61 -1.16 2.61 -2.85
C ALA A 61 -0.83 3.41 -1.58
N PRO A 62 -1.31 4.65 -1.38
CA PRO A 62 -1.04 5.40 -0.16
C PRO A 62 -1.63 4.71 1.09
N ALA A 63 -2.73 3.96 0.94
CA ALA A 63 -3.33 3.21 2.04
C ALA A 63 -2.51 1.97 2.44
N ALA A 64 -1.89 1.30 1.48
CA ALA A 64 -1.06 0.12 1.70
C ALA A 64 0.38 0.46 2.15
N LEU A 65 0.89 1.63 1.78
CA LEU A 65 2.30 2.01 1.90
C LEU A 65 2.88 1.77 3.32
N GLY A 66 2.20 2.24 4.35
CA GLY A 66 2.67 2.07 5.74
C GLY A 66 2.75 0.59 6.16
N TYR A 67 1.80 -0.24 5.73
CA TYR A 67 1.80 -1.68 6.03
C TYR A 67 2.91 -2.42 5.29
N VAL A 68 3.14 -2.06 4.02
CA VAL A 68 4.22 -2.62 3.19
C VAL A 68 5.58 -2.31 3.81
N ILE A 69 5.82 -1.06 4.24
CA ILE A 69 7.09 -0.68 4.89
C ILE A 69 7.25 -1.37 6.24
N ALA A 70 6.19 -1.44 7.04
CA ALA A 70 6.23 -2.15 8.33
C ALA A 70 6.56 -3.64 8.15
N ALA A 71 5.99 -4.29 7.12
CA ALA A 71 6.30 -5.67 6.76
C ALA A 71 7.74 -5.82 6.23
N ALA A 72 8.20 -4.90 5.37
CA ALA A 72 9.59 -4.90 4.90
C ALA A 72 10.61 -4.70 6.04
N ALA A 73 10.23 -4.05 7.13
CA ALA A 73 11.07 -3.87 8.32
C ALA A 73 11.01 -5.04 9.32
N ASP A 74 10.09 -5.99 9.14
CA ASP A 74 9.86 -7.09 10.07
C ASP A 74 10.83 -8.26 9.81
N PRO A 75 11.76 -8.58 10.73
CA PRO A 75 12.69 -9.69 10.55
C PRO A 75 12.04 -11.08 10.59
N ALA A 76 10.76 -11.20 10.96
CA ALA A 76 10.01 -12.45 10.90
C ALA A 76 9.48 -12.78 9.49
N ILE A 77 9.50 -11.81 8.58
CA ILE A 77 9.16 -12.03 7.16
C ILE A 77 10.42 -12.46 6.42
N ASP A 78 10.25 -13.41 5.49
CA ASP A 78 11.33 -13.94 4.66
C ASP A 78 12.11 -12.82 3.95
N ALA A 79 13.43 -13.00 3.83
CA ALA A 79 14.31 -11.96 3.31
C ALA A 79 13.99 -11.58 1.86
N ASP A 80 13.61 -12.55 1.02
CA ASP A 80 13.28 -12.31 -0.39
C ASP A 80 11.96 -11.55 -0.50
N VAL A 81 10.97 -11.92 0.33
CA VAL A 81 9.69 -11.20 0.43
C VAL A 81 9.92 -9.75 0.87
N ARG A 82 10.80 -9.52 1.86
CA ARG A 82 11.13 -8.16 2.29
C ARG A 82 11.78 -7.33 1.19
N GLN A 83 12.62 -7.94 0.35
CA GLN A 83 13.22 -7.26 -0.81
C GLN A 83 12.15 -6.86 -1.82
N GLU A 84 11.23 -7.77 -2.15
CA GLU A 84 10.14 -7.51 -3.09
C GLU A 84 9.19 -6.39 -2.61
N LEU A 85 8.95 -6.31 -1.30
CA LEU A 85 8.19 -5.20 -0.72
C LEU A 85 8.92 -3.86 -0.84
N LEU A 86 10.25 -3.84 -0.74
CA LEU A 86 11.05 -2.62 -0.97
C LEU A 86 11.05 -2.24 -2.46
N ASP A 87 11.07 -3.21 -3.36
CA ASP A 87 10.92 -2.97 -4.79
C ASP A 87 9.55 -2.35 -5.11
N LEU A 88 8.48 -2.82 -4.47
CA LEU A 88 7.16 -2.19 -4.57
C LEU A 88 7.18 -0.73 -4.09
N VAL A 89 7.79 -0.44 -2.93
CA VAL A 89 7.91 0.94 -2.42
C VAL A 89 8.68 1.82 -3.41
N GLY A 90 9.80 1.33 -3.94
CA GLY A 90 10.61 2.03 -4.93
C GLY A 90 9.84 2.30 -6.23
N ALA A 91 9.10 1.30 -6.72
CA ALA A 91 8.30 1.40 -7.93
C ALA A 91 7.16 2.43 -7.78
N LEU A 92 6.49 2.46 -6.63
CA LEU A 92 5.47 3.48 -6.35
C LEU A 92 6.06 4.89 -6.29
N ALA A 93 7.25 5.04 -5.69
CA ALA A 93 7.96 6.32 -5.64
C ALA A 93 8.38 6.80 -7.04
N ASP A 94 8.92 5.90 -7.86
CA ASP A 94 9.27 6.21 -9.25
C ASP A 94 8.03 6.60 -10.06
N ALA A 95 6.96 5.80 -9.99
CA ALA A 95 5.70 6.09 -10.67
C ALA A 95 5.13 7.47 -10.26
N ALA A 96 5.17 7.80 -8.98
CA ALA A 96 4.69 9.10 -8.50
C ALA A 96 5.51 10.30 -9.02
N ASN A 97 6.81 10.11 -9.24
CA ASN A 97 7.71 11.15 -9.74
C ASN A 97 7.70 11.28 -11.26
N SER A 98 7.42 10.18 -11.97
CA SER A 98 7.55 10.08 -13.42
C SER A 98 6.22 10.20 -14.17
N ALA A 99 5.09 9.86 -13.54
CA ALA A 99 3.79 9.89 -14.18
C ALA A 99 3.19 11.29 -14.29
N ALA A 100 2.32 11.49 -15.29
CA ALA A 100 1.54 12.73 -15.36
C ALA A 100 0.65 12.87 -14.10
N PRO A 101 0.45 14.07 -13.53
CA PRO A 101 -0.26 14.26 -12.26
C PRO A 101 -1.66 13.62 -12.20
N ARG A 102 -2.35 13.50 -13.34
CA ARG A 102 -3.65 12.83 -13.44
C ARG A 102 -3.65 11.33 -13.12
N PHE A 103 -2.48 10.68 -13.12
CA PHE A 103 -2.30 9.27 -12.80
C PHE A 103 -1.83 9.05 -11.36
N VAL A 104 -1.63 10.11 -10.59
CA VAL A 104 -1.20 10.05 -9.20
C VAL A 104 -2.35 10.56 -8.34
N THR A 105 -2.82 9.72 -7.43
CA THR A 105 -3.82 10.13 -6.43
C THR A 105 -3.31 11.32 -5.62
N SER A 106 -4.17 12.30 -5.36
CA SER A 106 -3.81 13.49 -4.57
C SER A 106 -3.43 13.16 -3.12
N ALA A 107 -3.76 11.96 -2.63
CA ALA A 107 -3.35 11.48 -1.32
C ALA A 107 -1.88 11.05 -1.24
N TRP A 108 -1.20 10.86 -2.38
CA TRP A 108 0.15 10.31 -2.41
C TRP A 108 1.20 11.13 -1.63
N PRO A 109 1.35 12.46 -1.83
CA PRO A 109 2.42 13.21 -1.17
C PRO A 109 2.36 13.12 0.36
N ALA A 110 1.17 13.30 0.94
CA ALA A 110 0.98 13.22 2.39
C ALA A 110 1.23 11.81 2.94
N ALA A 111 0.87 10.76 2.19
CA ALA A 111 1.13 9.39 2.59
C ALA A 111 2.62 9.06 2.52
N TRP A 112 3.33 9.52 1.48
CA TRP A 112 4.77 9.36 1.33
C TRP A 112 5.53 10.05 2.46
N ASP A 113 5.23 11.32 2.74
CA ASP A 113 5.88 12.10 3.81
C ASP A 113 5.70 11.42 5.18
N LEU A 114 4.49 10.91 5.45
CA LEU A 114 4.22 10.18 6.68
C LEU A 114 5.00 8.86 6.72
N ALA A 115 5.01 8.10 5.62
CA ALA A 115 5.65 6.80 5.52
C ALA A 115 7.17 6.86 5.71
N VAL A 116 7.84 7.89 5.17
CA VAL A 116 9.29 8.04 5.31
C VAL A 116 9.71 8.62 6.67
N THR A 117 8.80 9.32 7.36
CA THR A 117 9.09 9.98 8.65
C THR A 117 8.67 9.13 9.86
N ASP A 118 7.56 8.39 9.77
CA ASP A 118 7.05 7.51 10.83
C ASP A 118 6.30 6.29 10.22
N PRO A 119 7.05 5.24 9.84
CA PRO A 119 6.48 4.07 9.16
C PRO A 119 5.41 3.32 9.97
N VAL A 120 5.53 3.32 11.31
CA VAL A 120 4.61 2.61 12.21
C VAL A 120 3.31 3.40 12.38
N ALA A 121 3.36 4.73 12.40
CA ALA A 121 2.16 5.57 12.43
C ALA A 121 1.45 5.64 11.06
N ALA A 122 2.16 5.44 9.95
CA ALA A 122 1.58 5.38 8.61
C ALA A 122 0.59 4.21 8.45
N ALA A 123 0.81 3.09 9.16
CA ALA A 123 -0.02 1.89 9.12
C ALA A 123 -1.36 2.01 9.90
N GLY A 124 -1.90 3.22 10.13
CA GLY A 124 -3.03 3.38 11.06
C GLY A 124 -3.98 4.56 10.90
N ARG A 125 -3.80 5.42 9.89
CA ARG A 125 -4.74 6.52 9.63
C ARG A 125 -5.45 6.29 8.31
N SER A 126 -6.78 6.19 8.36
CA SER A 126 -7.62 6.18 7.16
C SER A 126 -7.25 7.39 6.28
N ALA A 127 -7.20 7.18 4.96
CA ALA A 127 -7.17 8.27 3.99
C ALA A 127 -8.51 9.03 4.07
N GLY A 128 -8.62 9.92 5.05
CA GLY A 128 -9.73 10.84 5.21
C GLY A 128 -9.66 11.92 4.14
N GLY A 129 -10.10 11.58 2.93
CA GLY A 129 -10.41 12.56 1.89
C GLY A 129 -11.64 13.36 2.29
N ALA A 130 -11.52 14.69 2.24
CA ALA A 130 -12.63 15.62 2.45
C ALA A 130 -13.86 15.23 1.60
N PRO A 131 -15.10 15.42 2.11
CA PRO A 131 -16.28 15.08 1.36
C PRO A 131 -16.39 15.99 0.13
N TYR A 132 -16.37 15.36 -1.05
CA TYR A 132 -16.73 15.99 -2.31
C TYR A 132 -18.20 16.46 -2.20
N ARG A 133 -18.43 17.74 -1.93
CA ARG A 133 -19.77 18.34 -2.03
C ARG A 133 -20.15 18.44 -3.50
N ARG A 134 -21.10 17.62 -3.94
CA ARG A 134 -21.83 17.87 -5.18
C ARG A 134 -22.70 19.13 -4.99
N ARG A 135 -22.54 20.09 -5.90
CA ARG A 135 -23.54 21.13 -6.17
C ARG A 135 -24.65 20.54 -7.02
#